data_AF-A0A1D9FXQ3-F1
#
_entry.id   AF-A0A1D9FXQ3-F1
#
_cell.length_a   1.000
_cell.length_b   1.000
_cell.length_c   1.000
_cell.angle_alpha   90.00
_cell.angle_beta   90.00
_cell.angle_gamma   90.00
#
_symmetry.space_group_name_H-M   'P 1'
#
loop_
_entity.id
_entity.type
_entity.pdbx_description
1 polymer ?
#
loop_
_entity_poly.entity_id
_entity_poly.type
_entity_poly.pdbx_seq_one_letter_code
_entity_poly.pdbx_strand_id
1 'polypeptide(L)' 'MFINDRQVTKKPGFGTFNVACKWKRNYRGFKTKEPWYILTNFEELYPAIISYKKRFSIEEMFRDFKSGGYSLEGSKLGA' A
#
# COMPACT_ATOMS: atom_id res chain seq x y z
N MET A 1 9.09 13.20 -3.61
CA MET A 1 8.27 14.18 -4.35
C MET A 1 6.86 14.08 -3.84
N PHE A 2 6.23 15.22 -3.58
CA PHE A 2 4.88 15.31 -3.03
C PHE A 2 4.15 16.42 -3.77
N ILE A 3 2.98 16.10 -4.31
CA ILE A 3 2.19 17.04 -5.10
C ILE A 3 0.87 17.28 -4.38
N ASN A 4 0.60 18.53 -4.02
CA ASN A 4 -0.62 18.87 -3.31
C ASN A 4 -1.77 19.20 -4.26
N ASP A 5 -2.98 19.00 -3.75
CA ASP A 5 -4.25 19.46 -4.30
C ASP A 5 -4.47 19.14 -5.78
N ARG A 6 -4.24 17.88 -6.14
CA ARG A 6 -4.45 17.41 -7.51
C ARG A 6 -5.84 16.84 -7.70
N GLN A 7 -6.51 17.34 -8.72
CA GLN A 7 -7.70 16.71 -9.26
C GLN A 7 -7.27 15.55 -10.17
N VAL A 8 -7.44 14.33 -9.67
CA VAL A 8 -7.07 13.10 -10.39
C VAL A 8 -8.27 12.38 -11.00
N THR A 9 -9.48 12.81 -10.67
CA THR A 9 -10.72 12.19 -11.15
C THR A 9 -11.21 12.85 -12.43
N LYS A 10 -11.67 12.03 -13.38
CA LYS A 10 -12.31 12.50 -14.62
C LYS A 10 -13.75 12.97 -14.42
N LYS A 11 -14.42 12.43 -13.39
CA LYS A 11 -15.81 12.77 -13.06
C LYS A 11 -15.84 13.95 -12.09
N PRO A 12 -16.79 14.89 -12.26
CA PRO A 12 -17.04 15.94 -11.27
C PRO A 12 -17.61 15.36 -9.97
N GLY A 13 -17.52 16.10 -8.87
CA GLY A 13 -18.04 15.72 -7.55
C GLY A 13 -17.02 15.11 -6.59
N PHE A 14 -15.75 14.99 -7.00
CA PHE A 14 -14.65 14.57 -6.13
C PHE A 14 -13.71 15.76 -5.86
N GLY A 15 -13.25 15.86 -4.61
CA GLY A 15 -12.29 16.87 -4.18
C GLY A 15 -10.88 16.65 -4.74
N THR A 16 -9.96 17.50 -4.31
CA THR A 16 -8.54 17.36 -4.58
C THR A 16 -7.88 16.35 -3.64
N PHE A 17 -6.77 15.76 -4.09
CA PHE A 17 -5.98 14.82 -3.31
C PHE A 17 -4.49 15.16 -3.40
N ASN A 18 -3.74 14.77 -2.37
CA ASN A 18 -2.29 14.83 -2.41
C ASN A 18 -1.75 13.55 -3.05
N VAL A 19 -0.64 13.67 -3.77
CA VAL A 19 0.04 12.56 -4.45
C VAL A 19 1.46 12.44 -3.91
N ALA A 20 1.72 11.34 -3.20
CA ALA A 20 3.07 10.96 -2.76
C ALA A 20 3.73 10.06 -3.80
N CYS A 21 4.94 10.44 -4.21
CA CYS A 21 5.75 9.66 -5.14
C CYS A 21 6.98 9.08 -4.43
N LYS A 22 7.18 7.76 -4.55
CA LYS A 22 8.35 7.05 -3.99
C LYS A 22 8.94 6.06 -4.98
N TRP A 23 10.23 6.19 -5.26
CA TRP A 23 10.96 5.14 -5.99
C TRP A 23 11.31 4.00 -5.03
N LYS A 24 11.00 2.75 -5.40
CA LYS A 24 11.42 1.60 -4.61
C LYS A 24 12.93 1.42 -4.79
N ARG A 25 13.66 1.15 -3.69
CA ARG A 25 15.09 0.82 -3.78
C ARG A 25 15.27 -0.46 -4.60
N ASN A 26 16.36 -0.52 -5.37
CA ASN A 26 16.77 -1.75 -6.02
C ASN A 26 17.00 -2.82 -4.95
N TYR A 27 16.34 -3.96 -5.08
CA TYR A 27 16.46 -5.05 -4.12
C TYR A 27 16.70 -6.35 -4.87
N ARG A 28 17.77 -7.06 -4.51
CA ARG A 28 18.18 -8.33 -5.15
C ARG A 28 18.22 -8.26 -6.69
N GLY A 29 18.77 -7.17 -7.24
CA GLY A 29 18.85 -6.95 -8.69
C GLY A 29 17.54 -6.50 -9.35
N PHE A 30 16.42 -6.47 -8.62
CA PHE A 30 15.15 -6.01 -9.15
C PHE A 30 15.04 -4.48 -9.09
N LYS A 31 15.16 -3.84 -10.26
CA LYS A 31 14.93 -2.40 -10.45
C LYS A 31 13.50 -2.18 -10.92
N THR A 32 12.74 -1.37 -10.19
CA THR A 32 11.39 -0.98 -10.63
C THR A 32 11.48 -0.01 -11.79
N LYS A 33 10.71 -0.26 -12.85
CA LYS A 33 10.63 0.62 -14.04
C LYS A 33 9.94 1.95 -13.72
N GLU A 34 9.02 1.94 -12.77
CA GLU A 34 8.19 3.08 -12.37
C GLU A 34 8.18 3.25 -10.84
N PRO A 35 7.92 4.47 -10.33
CA PRO A 35 7.76 4.71 -8.91
C PRO A 35 6.36 4.30 -8.44
N TRP A 36 6.18 4.29 -7.12
CA TRP A 36 4.86 4.25 -6.52
C TRP A 36 4.26 5.64 -6.48
N TYR A 37 3.02 5.75 -6.95
CA TYR A 37 2.15 6.91 -6.78
C TYR A 37 1.06 6.56 -5.78
N ILE A 38 0.99 7.33 -4.70
CA ILE A 38 0.07 7.08 -3.59
C ILE A 38 -0.83 8.30 -3.47
N LEU A 39 -2.12 8.11 -3.72
CA LEU A 39 -3.16 9.10 -3.42
C LEU A 39 -3.40 9.12 -1.91
N THR A 40 -3.39 10.32 -1.33
CA THR A 40 -3.48 10.48 0.11
C THR A 40 -4.10 11.82 0.51
N ASN A 41 -4.69 11.85 1.70
CA ASN A 41 -5.15 13.04 2.40
C ASN A 41 -4.15 13.52 3.46
N PHE A 42 -3.02 12.83 3.65
CA PHE A 42 -1.95 13.36 4.49
C PHE A 42 -1.39 14.64 3.88
N GLU A 43 -0.98 15.57 4.71
CA GLU A 43 -0.42 16.86 4.27
C GLU A 43 1.09 16.78 3.97
N GLU A 44 1.72 15.68 4.38
CA GLU A 44 3.15 15.48 4.26
C GLU A 44 3.54 14.13 3.63
N LEU A 45 4.67 14.15 2.93
CA LEU A 45 5.23 12.98 2.24
C LEU A 45 5.58 11.83 3.17
N TYR A 46 6.20 12.15 4.31
CA TYR A 46 6.78 11.14 5.20
C TYR A 46 5.70 10.31 5.92
N PRO A 47 4.66 10.91 6.54
CA PRO A 47 3.51 10.19 7.06
C PRO A 47 2.82 9.33 6.00
N ALA A 48 2.60 9.86 4.79
CA ALA A 48 1.98 9.11 3.70
C ALA A 48 2.74 7.83 3.33
N ILE A 49 4.07 7.94 3.18
CA ILE A 49 4.93 6.80 2.84
C ILE A 49 4.96 5.77 3.97
N ILE A 50 5.04 6.18 5.23
CA ILE A 50 5.08 5.27 6.38
C ILE A 50 3.77 4.53 6.52
N SER A 51 2.65 5.25 6.47
CA SER A 51 1.32 4.65 6.56
C SER A 51 1.11 3.63 5.44
N TYR A 52 1.50 3.95 4.21
CA TYR A 52 1.43 3.00 3.09
C TYR A 52 2.33 1.77 3.32
N LYS A 53 3.52 1.93 3.92
CA LYS A 53 4.41 0.80 4.23
C LYS A 53 3.79 -0.20 5.21
N LYS A 54 2.93 0.24 6.12
CA LYS A 54 2.25 -0.63 7.09
C LYS A 54 1.22 -1.57 6.44
N ARG A 55 0.78 -1.30 5.20
CA ARG A 55 -0.20 -2.17 4.52
C ARG A 55 0.27 -3.61 4.34
N PHE A 56 1.58 -3.86 4.31
CA PHE A 56 2.13 -5.20 4.15
C PHE A 56 1.99 -6.04 5.43
N SER A 57 1.69 -5.44 6.58
CA SER A 57 1.48 -6.18 7.84
C SER A 57 0.27 -7.12 7.78
N ILE A 58 -0.72 -6.85 6.93
CA ILE A 58 -1.86 -7.77 6.72
C ILE A 58 -1.44 -9.08 6.03
N GLU A 59 -0.32 -9.09 5.31
CA GLU A 59 0.17 -10.29 4.61
C GLU A 59 0.59 -11.38 5.58
N GLU A 60 1.06 -11.02 6.78
CA GLU A 60 1.35 -12.00 7.83
C GLU A 60 0.05 -12.66 8.35
N MET A 61 -1.03 -11.88 8.56
CA MET A 61 -2.34 -12.45 8.89
C MET A 61 -2.85 -13.39 7.78
N PHE A 62 -2.70 -13.01 6.51
CA PHE A 62 -3.08 -13.88 5.40
C PHE A 62 -2.20 -15.13 5.30
N ARG A 63 -0.91 -15.04 5.65
CA ARG A 63 -0.03 -16.21 5.70
C ARG A 63 -0.50 -17.16 6.79
N ASP A 64 -0.72 -16.66 8.01
CA ASP A 64 -1.16 -17.46 9.15
C ASP A 64 -2.51 -18.15 8.92
N PHE A 65 -3.43 -17.49 8.21
CA PHE A 65 -4.74 -18.06 7.86
C PHE A 65 -4.66 -19.26 6.90
N LYS A 66 -3.75 -19.22 5.93
CA LYS A 66 -3.60 -20.28 4.91
C LYS A 66 -2.78 -21.45 5.42
N SER A 67 -1.49 -21.46 5.08
CA SER A 67 -0.51 -22.51 5.39
C SER A 67 0.63 -22.02 6.28
N GLY A 68 0.54 -20.78 6.80
CA GLY A 68 1.44 -20.25 7.83
C GLY A 68 1.27 -20.98 9.16
N GLY A 69 1.91 -20.47 10.21
CA GLY A 69 2.17 -21.22 11.45
C GLY A 69 0.98 -21.89 12.14
N TYR A 70 -0.25 -21.47 11.84
CA TYR A 70 -1.49 -22.02 12.41
C TYR A 70 -2.31 -22.90 11.45
N SER A 71 -2.00 -22.89 10.14
CA SER A 71 -2.62 -23.72 9.09
C SER A 71 -4.16 -23.83 9.22
N LEU A 72 -4.83 -22.70 9.47
CA LEU A 72 -6.25 -22.67 9.85
C LEU A 72 -7.16 -23.26 8.76
N GLU A 73 -6.80 -23.14 7.48
CA GLU A 73 -7.50 -23.80 6.36
C GLU A 73 -7.54 -25.34 6.50
N GLY A 74 -6.54 -25.94 7.13
CA GLY A 74 -6.47 -27.39 7.38
C GLY A 74 -7.14 -27.82 8.70
N SER A 75 -7.38 -26.89 9.61
CA SER A 75 -8.09 -27.16 10.85
C SER A 75 -9.58 -27.32 10.54
N LYS A 76 -10.06 -28.57 10.47
CA LYS A 76 -11.46 -28.92 10.19
C LYS A 76 -12.42 -28.57 11.35
N LEU A 77 -12.23 -27.44 12.04
CA LEU A 77 -13.05 -27.01 13.19
C LEU A 77 -14.39 -26.38 12.77
N GLY A 78 -14.94 -26.77 11.62
CA GLY A 78 -16.18 -26.25 11.09
C GLY A 78 -16.80 -27.15 10.02
N ALA A 79 -16.86 -28.46 10.28
CA ALA A 79 -17.66 -29.41 9.52
C ALA A 79 -18.56 -30.20 10.47
#